data_AF-A0A0F9C3H1-F1
#
_entry.id   AF-A0A0F9C3H1-F1
#
_cell.length_a   1.000
_cell.length_b   1.000
_cell.length_c   1.000
_cell.angle_alpha   90.00
_cell.angle_beta   90.00
_cell.angle_gamma   90.00
#
_symmetry.space_group_name_H-M   'P 1'
#
loop_
_entity.id
_entity.type
_entity.pdbx_description
1 polymer ?
#
loop_
_entity_poly.entity_id
_entity_poly.type
_entity_poly.pdbx_seq_one_letter_code
_entity_poly.pdbx_strand_id
1 'polypeptide(L)' 'FLTRLGEGSRMVITGDRTQVDLPRGQASGLTEAERLLSGIDSIAFNYFTAKDVVRHPLVAKIIEAYEKDG' A
#
# COMPACT_ATOMS: atom_id res chain seq x y z
N PHE A 1 0.26 19.35 6.20
CA PHE A 1 0.49 19.20 7.65
C PHE A 1 -0.64 18.34 8.22
N LEU A 2 -0.33 17.19 8.82
CA LEU A 2 -1.31 16.26 9.40
C LEU A 2 -1.77 16.78 10.77
N THR A 3 -2.68 17.76 10.77
CA THR A 3 -3.18 18.43 12.00
C THR A 3 -4.54 17.90 12.46
N ARG A 4 -4.99 16.75 11.92
CA ARG A 4 -6.36 16.23 12.12
C ARG A 4 -6.45 14.97 12.99
N LEU A 5 -5.38 14.59 13.68
CA LEU A 5 -5.40 13.45 14.62
C LEU A 5 -5.70 13.96 16.03
N GLY A 6 -6.87 13.61 16.55
CA GLY A 6 -7.32 13.97 17.90
C GLY A 6 -6.94 12.94 18.96
N GLU A 7 -7.13 13.29 20.24
CA GLU A 7 -6.92 12.36 21.35
C GLU A 7 -7.78 11.09 21.21
N GLY A 8 -7.21 9.93 21.52
CA GLY A 8 -7.89 8.63 21.42
C GLY A 8 -8.20 8.15 20.00
N SER A 9 -7.85 8.92 18.96
CA SER A 9 -8.10 8.53 17.57
C SER A 9 -7.00 7.62 17.01
N ARG A 10 -7.33 6.87 15.95
CA ARG A 10 -6.40 6.07 15.16
C ARG A 10 -6.56 6.43 13.69
N MET A 11 -5.47 6.38 12.94
CA MET A 11 -5.47 6.62 11.50
C MET A 11 -4.83 5.43 10.79
N VAL A 12 -5.42 5.03 9.66
CA VAL A 12 -4.87 4.01 8.79
C VAL A 12 -4.77 4.62 7.39
N ILE A 13 -3.60 4.50 6.78
CA ILE A 13 -3.35 4.86 5.39
C ILE A 13 -3.07 3.56 4.65
N THR A 14 -3.78 3.32 3.55
CA THR A 14 -3.58 2.16 2.69
C THR A 14 -3.14 2.61 1.31
N GLY A 15 -2.30 1.81 0.64
CA GLY A 15 -1.84 2.09 -0.72
C GLY A 15 -1.01 0.93 -1.26
N ASP A 16 -0.86 0.89 -2.59
CA ASP A 16 -0.03 -0.06 -3.31
C ASP A 16 1.25 0.63 -3.79
N ARG A 17 2.41 0.16 -3.30
CA ARG A 17 3.73 0.73 -3.62
C ARG A 17 4.12 0.52 -5.08
N THR A 18 3.53 -0.48 -5.75
CA THR A 18 3.82 -0.81 -7.14
C THR A 18 3.04 0.05 -8.13
N GLN A 19 1.98 0.72 -7.66
CA GLN A 19 1.12 1.56 -8.47
C GLN A 19 1.49 3.03 -8.27
N VAL A 20 2.35 3.54 -9.16
CA VAL A 20 2.72 4.96 -9.23
C VAL A 20 2.31 5.50 -10.59
N ASP A 21 1.25 6.31 -10.60
CA ASP A 21 0.66 6.96 -11.77
C ASP A 21 1.14 8.42 -11.95
N LEU A 22 2.20 8.79 -11.23
CA LEU A 22 2.76 10.15 -11.23
C LEU A 22 3.61 10.42 -12.50
N PRO A 23 3.72 11.69 -12.93
CA PRO A 23 4.63 12.10 -13.99
C PRO A 23 6.08 11.65 -13.74
N ARG A 24 6.81 11.38 -14.83
CA ARG A 24 8.21 10.94 -14.75
C ARG A 24 9.06 11.91 -13.91
N GLY A 25 9.85 11.34 -13.01
CA GLY A 25 10.73 12.09 -12.10
C GLY A 25 10.06 12.55 -10.81
N GLN A 26 8.75 12.35 -10.64
CA GLN A 26 8.06 12.62 -9.39
C GLN A 26 8.14 11.43 -8.43
N ALA A 27 8.55 11.69 -7.19
CA ALA A 27 8.58 10.67 -6.15
C ALA A 27 7.17 10.33 -5.66
N SER A 28 6.93 9.05 -5.35
CA SER A 28 5.69 8.61 -4.71
C SER A 28 5.61 9.14 -3.28
N GLY A 29 4.51 9.82 -2.94
CA GLY A 29 4.25 10.28 -1.58
C GLY A 29 4.15 9.14 -0.56
N LEU A 30 3.69 7.96 -0.98
CA LEU A 30 3.65 6.77 -0.13
C LEU A 30 5.07 6.27 0.19
N THR A 31 5.94 6.21 -0.82
CA THR A 31 7.34 5.81 -0.64
C THR A 31 8.11 6.82 0.21
N GLU A 32 7.84 8.12 0.00
CA GLU A 32 8.45 9.18 0.80
C GLU A 32 7.98 9.14 2.26
N ALA A 33 6.68 8.94 2.50
CA ALA A 33 6.12 8.81 3.84
C ALA A 33 6.72 7.62 4.60
N GLU A 34 6.85 6.45 3.95
CA GLU A 34 7.55 5.30 4.55
C GLU A 34 8.96 5.65 4.99
N ARG A 35 9.74 6.28 4.12
CA ARG A 35 11.12 6.68 4.43
C ARG A 35 11.17 7.67 5.60
N LEU A 36 10.36 8.71 5.56
CA LEU A 36 10.37 9.81 6.54
C LEU A 36 9.84 9.38 7.91
N LEU A 37 8.87 8.47 7.96
CA LEU A 37 8.17 8.10 9.20
C LEU A 37 8.68 6.78 9.81
N SER A 38 9.61 6.08 9.14
CA SER A 38 10.17 4.78 9.59
C SER A 38 10.78 4.77 10.99
N GLY A 39 11.24 5.91 11.51
CA GLY A 39 11.85 6.04 12.83
C GLY A 39 10.90 6.51 13.94
N ILE A 40 9.59 6.58 13.70
CA ILE A 40 8.61 7.07 14.67
C ILE A 40 7.95 5.88 15.37
N ASP A 41 8.25 5.69 16.66
CA ASP A 41 7.81 4.53 17.46
C ASP A 41 6.28 4.30 17.49
N SER A 42 5.47 5.35 17.28
CA SER A 42 4.01 5.28 17.30
C SER A 42 3.38 4.94 15.94
N ILE A 43 4.18 4.75 14.89
CA ILE A 43 3.73 4.44 13.53
C ILE A 43 4.19 3.03 13.15
N ALA A 44 3.23 2.17 12.83
CA ALA A 44 3.51 0.82 12.35
C ALA A 44 3.30 0.72 10.84
N PHE A 45 4.27 0.12 10.15
CA PHE A 45 4.16 -0.25 8.74
C PHE A 45 3.78 -1.72 8.60
N ASN A 46 2.66 -2.00 7.94
CA ASN A 46 2.18 -3.35 7.69
C ASN A 46 2.20 -3.62 6.19
N TYR A 47 2.99 -4.61 5.77
CA TYR A 47 3.15 -4.98 4.37
C TYR A 47 2.38 -6.25 4.07
N PHE A 48 1.44 -6.14 3.14
CA PHE A 48 0.70 -7.28 2.62
C PHE A 48 1.37 -7.81 1.36
N THR A 49 1.32 -9.13 1.20
CA THR A 49 1.80 -9.85 0.04
C THR A 49 0.63 -10.49 -0.69
N ALA A 50 0.88 -11.06 -1.88
CA ALA A 50 -0.13 -11.81 -2.60
C ALA A 50 -0.74 -12.99 -1.80
N LYS A 51 -0.02 -13.50 -0.78
CA LYS A 51 -0.47 -14.56 0.13
C LYS A 51 -1.53 -14.10 1.11
N ASP A 52 -1.56 -12.80 1.42
CA ASP A 52 -2.51 -12.21 2.36
C ASP A 52 -3.84 -11.83 1.68
N VAL A 53 -3.90 -11.94 0.34
CA VAL A 53 -5.09 -11.63 -0.44
C VAL A 53 -6.00 -12.86 -0.54
N VAL A 54 -7.11 -12.82 0.18
CA VAL A 54 -8.20 -13.78 0.00
C VAL A 54 -8.97 -13.41 -1.26
N ARG A 55 -8.80 -14.19 -2.32
CA ARG A 55 -9.51 -14.00 -3.60
C ARG A 55 -10.65 -14.99 -3.72
N HIS A 56 -11.74 -14.55 -4.34
CA HIS A 56 -12.78 -15.47 -4.77
C HIS A 56 -12.18 -16.50 -5.75
N PRO A 57 -12.52 -17.81 -5.67
CA PRO A 57 -11.90 -18.84 -6.51
C PRO A 57 -11.98 -18.55 -8.02
N LEU A 58 -13.06 -17.93 -8.48
CA LEU A 58 -13.19 -17.50 -9.89
C LEU A 58 -12.16 -16.45 -10.29
N VAL A 59 -11.91 -15.46 -9.42
CA VAL A 59 -10.96 -14.38 -9.70
C VAL A 59 -9.53 -14.94 -9.77
N ALA A 60 -9.17 -15.87 -8.88
CA ALA A 60 -7.88 -16.54 -8.94
C ALA A 60 -7.68 -17.28 -10.28
N LYS A 61 -8.68 -18.04 -10.74
CA LYS A 61 -8.65 -18.72 -12.05
C LYS A 61 -8.50 -17.75 -13.23
N ILE A 62 -9.15 -16.58 -13.17
CA ILE A 62 -9.01 -15.55 -14.19
C ILE A 62 -7.56 -15.02 -14.22
N ILE A 63 -7.00 -14.67 -13.06
CA ILE A 63 -5.62 -14.17 -12.96
C ILE A 63 -4.62 -15.21 -13.50
N GLU A 64 -4.73 -16.48 -13.07
CA GLU A 64 -3.88 -17.57 -13.56
C GLU A 64 -3.96 -17.77 -15.08
N ALA A 65 -5.11 -17.51 -15.70
CA ALA A 65 -5.26 -17.61 -17.14
C ALA A 65 -4.47 -16.50 -17.87
N TYR A 66 -4.53 -15.26 -17.36
CA TYR A 66 -3.74 -14.14 -17.92
C TYR A 66 -2.24 -14.33 -17.68
N GLU A 67 -1.82 -14.83 -16.51
CA GLU A 67 -0.40 -15.08 -16.21
C GLU A 67 0.22 -16.17 -17.10
N LYS A 68 -0.57 -17.11 -17.63
CA LYS A 68 -0.08 -18.17 -18.55
C LYS A 68 0.04 -17.73 -20.00
N ASP A 69 -0.66 -16.68 -20.39
CA ASP A 69 -0.65 -16.14 -21.76
C ASP A 69 0.51 -15.14 -21.97
N GLY A 70 0.93 -14.48 -20.89
CA GLY A 70 2.03 -13.49 -20.87
C GLY A 70 3.44 -14.05 -20.76
#